data_AF-A0A934EUA2-F1
#
_entry.id   AF-A0A934EUA2-F1
#
_cell.length_a   1.000
_cell.length_b   1.000
_cell.length_c   1.000
_cell.angle_alpha   90.00
_cell.angle_beta   90.00
_cell.angle_gamma   90.00
#
_symmetry.space_group_name_H-M   'P 1'
#
loop_
_entity.id
_entity.type
_entity.pdbx_description
1 polymer ?
#
loop_
_entity_poly.entity_id
_entity_poly.type
_entity_poly.pdbx_seq_one_letter_code
_entity_poly.pdbx_strand_id
1 'polypeptide(L)'
;MKPLISDISKKPYPKNELVSGKTIREALLNEIKKDHPDFTEDQFISISELNVYRHRYIENTLKEEYGSLTQLEHAVLESLKKGELIAEDIDESIEKKLSIGQRFADRIAEFGGSWAFISIFLLFILLWILTNVYLLVAEPFDPYPFILLNLILSCVAAMQAPVIMMSQNRQEEKDRERSKHAGGYNERVVEEITLTVKANKDSRCVF
;
A
#
# COMPACT_ATOMS: atom_id res chain seq x y z
N MET A 1 25.25 -54.00 34.32
CA MET A 1 24.54 -54.13 33.02
C MET A 1 25.54 -53.85 31.91
N LYS A 2 25.58 -54.66 30.84
CA LYS A 2 26.49 -54.39 29.70
C LYS A 2 25.95 -53.16 28.93
N PRO A 3 26.80 -52.18 28.56
CA PRO A 3 26.39 -51.05 27.74
C PRO A 3 26.00 -51.54 26.34
N LEU A 4 24.94 -50.96 25.76
CA LEU A 4 24.59 -51.18 24.36
C LEU A 4 25.35 -50.18 23.49
N ILE A 5 25.61 -50.55 22.24
CA ILE A 5 26.43 -49.77 21.32
C ILE A 5 25.51 -49.02 20.36
N SER A 6 25.78 -47.72 20.12
CA SER A 6 25.10 -46.97 19.05
C SER A 6 25.57 -47.49 17.69
N ASP A 7 24.65 -47.78 16.79
CA ASP A 7 24.97 -48.27 15.45
C ASP A 7 25.55 -47.19 14.54
N ILE A 8 25.41 -45.91 14.92
CA ILE A 8 25.96 -44.75 14.20
C ILE A 8 27.39 -44.47 14.62
N SER A 9 27.65 -44.21 15.91
CA SER A 9 28.99 -43.84 16.38
C SER A 9 29.85 -45.01 16.86
N LYS A 10 29.26 -46.21 16.96
CA LYS A 10 29.87 -47.41 17.55
C LYS A 10 30.38 -47.20 18.99
N LYS A 11 29.87 -46.19 19.70
CA LYS A 11 30.20 -45.90 21.10
C LYS A 11 29.23 -46.59 22.07
N PRO A 12 29.70 -46.97 23.28
CA PRO A 12 28.84 -47.53 24.31
C PRO A 12 28.00 -46.44 24.97
N TYR A 13 26.68 -46.64 25.02
CA TYR A 13 25.73 -45.78 25.71
C TYR A 13 24.91 -46.58 26.72
N PRO A 14 24.43 -45.94 27.81
CA PRO A 14 23.50 -46.58 28.72
C PRO A 14 22.15 -46.81 28.03
N LYS A 15 21.44 -47.88 28.41
CA LYS A 15 20.22 -48.35 27.72
C LYS A 15 19.09 -47.31 27.67
N ASN A 16 19.06 -46.37 28.61
CA ASN A 16 18.11 -45.25 28.68
C ASN A 16 18.41 -44.12 27.68
N GLU A 17 19.59 -44.11 27.06
CA GLU A 17 20.01 -43.09 26.10
C GLU A 17 19.95 -43.56 24.64
N LEU A 18 19.51 -44.80 24.39
CA LEU A 18 19.38 -45.37 23.06
C LEU A 18 17.92 -45.41 22.61
N VAL A 19 17.72 -44.97 21.37
CA VAL A 19 16.43 -44.93 20.69
C VAL A 19 16.48 -45.90 19.52
N SER A 20 15.47 -46.75 19.40
CA SER A 20 15.31 -47.66 18.25
C SER A 20 14.83 -46.90 17.03
N GLY A 21 15.37 -47.24 15.86
CA GLY A 21 14.95 -46.71 14.55
C GLY A 21 13.44 -46.79 14.32
N LYS A 22 12.76 -47.85 14.81
CA LYS A 22 11.29 -48.01 14.77
C LYS A 22 10.49 -46.88 15.41
N THR A 23 11.09 -46.16 16.35
CA THR A 23 10.40 -45.09 17.11
C THR A 23 10.64 -43.70 16.52
N ILE A 24 11.51 -43.59 15.50
CA ILE A 24 11.88 -42.32 14.87
C ILE A 24 10.91 -42.03 13.73
N ARG A 25 10.45 -40.77 13.61
CA ARG A 25 9.59 -40.34 12.48
C ARG A 25 10.31 -40.52 11.14
N GLU A 26 9.59 -40.94 10.09
CA GLU A 26 10.14 -41.15 8.74
C GLU A 26 10.94 -39.96 8.21
N ALA A 27 10.48 -38.73 8.44
CA ALA A 27 11.19 -37.52 8.00
C ALA A 27 12.62 -37.42 8.60
N LEU A 28 12.78 -37.80 9.87
CA LEU A 28 14.09 -37.84 10.53
C LEU A 28 14.89 -39.08 10.12
N LEU A 29 14.25 -40.22 9.84
CA LEU A 29 14.92 -41.40 9.29
C LEU A 29 15.51 -41.12 7.91
N ASN A 30 14.79 -40.40 7.05
CA ASN A 30 15.29 -39.98 5.74
C ASN A 30 16.48 -39.01 5.88
N GLU A 31 16.46 -38.13 6.88
CA GLU A 31 17.58 -37.23 7.15
C GLU A 31 18.81 -37.98 7.70
N ILE A 32 18.62 -39.00 8.54
CA ILE A 32 19.70 -39.87 9.04
C ILE A 32 20.28 -40.72 7.90
N LYS A 33 19.43 -41.27 7.02
CA LYS A 33 19.83 -42.11 5.88
C LYS A 33 20.66 -41.37 4.83
N LYS A 34 20.58 -40.04 4.76
CA LYS A 34 21.47 -39.22 3.91
C LYS A 34 22.93 -39.37 4.31
N ASP A 35 23.21 -39.44 5.61
CA ASP A 35 24.57 -39.58 6.15
C ASP A 35 24.94 -41.06 6.43
N HIS A 36 23.94 -41.89 6.75
CA HIS A 36 24.10 -43.32 7.08
C HIS A 36 23.10 -44.19 6.30
N PRO A 37 23.41 -44.57 5.05
CA PRO A 37 22.51 -45.33 4.18
C PRO A 37 22.13 -46.71 4.75
N ASP A 38 23.02 -47.29 5.55
CA ASP A 38 22.84 -48.62 6.16
C ASP A 38 22.00 -48.58 7.44
N PHE A 39 21.51 -47.41 7.85
CA PHE A 39 20.71 -47.26 9.07
C PHE A 39 19.27 -47.75 8.86
N THR A 40 18.92 -48.82 9.56
CA THR A 40 17.62 -49.50 9.46
C THR A 40 16.80 -49.38 10.76
N GLU A 41 15.50 -49.68 10.69
CA GLU A 41 14.58 -49.54 11.82
C GLU A 41 14.95 -50.37 13.05
N ASP A 42 15.66 -51.47 12.85
CA ASP A 42 16.12 -52.37 13.91
C ASP A 42 17.40 -51.90 14.62
N GLN A 43 18.02 -50.81 14.15
CA GLN A 43 19.25 -50.26 14.70
C GLN A 43 19.00 -49.20 15.78
N PHE A 44 20.01 -48.97 16.62
CA PHE A 44 19.92 -48.05 17.75
C PHE A 44 20.80 -46.81 17.54
N ILE A 45 20.24 -45.65 17.82
CA ILE A 45 20.93 -44.35 17.80
C ILE A 45 20.84 -43.73 19.20
N SER A 46 21.88 -43.02 19.64
CA SER A 46 21.78 -42.30 20.91
C SER A 46 20.87 -41.05 20.79
N ILE A 47 20.28 -40.62 21.90
CA ILE A 47 19.44 -39.41 21.95
C ILE A 47 20.22 -38.17 21.51
N SER A 48 21.49 -38.06 21.90
CA SER A 48 22.37 -36.92 21.54
C SER A 48 22.64 -36.88 20.04
N GLU A 49 22.92 -38.02 19.41
CA GLU A 49 23.08 -38.12 17.95
C GLU A 49 21.77 -37.81 17.21
N LEU A 50 20.64 -38.36 17.68
CA LEU A 50 19.32 -38.09 17.11
C LEU A 50 18.95 -36.59 17.17
N ASN A 51 19.36 -35.89 18.23
CA ASN A 51 19.10 -34.46 18.38
C ASN A 51 19.84 -33.61 17.35
N VAL A 52 21.01 -34.04 16.85
CA VAL A 52 21.72 -33.35 15.75
C VAL A 52 20.89 -33.39 14.47
N TYR A 53 20.36 -34.56 14.12
CA TYR A 53 19.51 -34.71 12.94
C TYR A 53 18.18 -33.97 13.08
N ARG A 54 17.60 -33.94 14.30
CA ARG A 54 16.41 -33.12 14.59
C ARG A 54 16.65 -31.64 14.34
N HIS A 55 17.77 -31.11 14.83
CA HIS A 55 18.10 -29.70 14.66
C HIS A 55 18.26 -29.35 13.18
N ARG A 56 18.97 -30.18 12.42
CA ARG A 56 19.17 -30.01 10.99
C ARG A 56 17.86 -30.08 10.19
N TYR A 57 17.00 -31.05 10.50
CA TYR A 57 15.68 -31.16 9.88
C TYR A 57 14.84 -29.89 10.12
N ILE A 58 14.76 -29.42 11.36
CA ILE A 58 14.03 -28.20 11.71
C ILE A 58 14.62 -26.99 10.99
N GLU A 59 15.94 -26.83 10.95
CA GLU A 59 16.61 -25.70 10.27
C GLU A 59 16.34 -25.70 8.76
N ASN A 60 16.40 -26.87 8.11
CA ASN A 60 16.13 -27.00 6.68
C ASN A 60 14.65 -26.72 6.36
N THR A 61 13.72 -27.27 7.15
CA THR A 61 12.27 -26.99 6.99
C THR A 61 11.96 -25.52 7.24
N LEU A 62 12.55 -24.90 8.27
CA LEU A 62 12.38 -23.47 8.53
C LEU A 62 12.91 -22.61 7.37
N LYS A 63 14.05 -22.97 6.75
CA LYS A 63 14.60 -22.24 5.59
C LYS A 63 13.70 -22.34 4.35
N GLU A 64 13.09 -23.49 4.11
CA GLU A 64 12.14 -23.67 3.00
C GLU A 64 10.86 -22.86 3.22
N GLU A 65 10.29 -22.89 4.43
CA GLU A 65 9.08 -22.12 4.75
C GLU A 65 9.32 -20.61 4.78
N TYR A 66 10.41 -20.13 5.41
CA TYR A 66 10.75 -18.70 5.41
C TYR A 66 11.13 -18.17 4.02
N GLY A 67 11.82 -18.95 3.20
CA GLY A 67 12.20 -18.56 1.84
C GLY A 67 10.98 -18.32 0.94
N SER A 68 9.87 -19.03 1.19
CA SER A 68 8.60 -18.84 0.47
C SER A 68 7.85 -17.58 0.89
N LEU A 69 7.96 -17.18 2.16
CA LEU A 69 7.36 -15.95 2.69
C LEU A 69 8.03 -14.70 2.08
N THR A 70 9.36 -14.69 1.98
CA THR A 70 10.12 -13.57 1.44
C THR A 70 9.80 -13.28 -0.04
N GLN A 71 9.52 -14.31 -0.84
CA GLN A 71 9.16 -14.14 -2.26
C GLN A 71 7.78 -13.51 -2.43
N LEU A 72 6.81 -13.91 -1.59
CA LEU A 72 5.48 -13.34 -1.61
C LEU A 72 5.50 -11.87 -1.15
N GLU A 73 6.25 -11.58 -0.09
CA GLU A 73 6.46 -10.20 0.37
C GLU A 73 7.06 -9.31 -0.73
N HIS A 74 8.06 -9.81 -1.46
CA HIS A 74 8.65 -9.09 -2.59
C HIS A 74 7.66 -8.86 -3.73
N ALA A 75 6.88 -9.88 -4.12
CA ALA A 75 5.88 -9.75 -5.18
C ALA A 75 4.76 -8.75 -4.82
N VAL A 76 4.33 -8.75 -3.55
CA VAL A 76 3.35 -7.78 -3.04
C VAL A 76 3.94 -6.37 -3.04
N LEU A 77 5.16 -6.18 -2.52
CA LEU A 77 5.83 -4.88 -2.53
C LEU A 77 6.05 -4.33 -3.96
N GLU A 78 6.43 -5.19 -4.89
CA GLU A 78 6.61 -4.81 -6.29
C GLU A 78 5.28 -4.40 -6.94
N SER A 79 4.19 -5.12 -6.63
CA SER A 79 2.85 -4.77 -7.10
C SER A 79 2.36 -3.42 -6.55
N LEU A 80 2.60 -3.16 -5.25
CA LEU A 80 2.25 -1.88 -4.61
C LEU A 80 3.04 -0.72 -5.22
N LYS A 81 4.36 -0.87 -5.39
CA LYS A 81 5.23 0.13 -6.01
C LYS A 81 4.83 0.41 -7.46
N LYS A 82 4.46 -0.62 -8.22
CA LYS A 82 3.96 -0.48 -9.60
C LYS A 82 2.63 0.27 -9.64
N GLY A 83 1.74 0.03 -8.68
CA GLY A 83 0.47 0.77 -8.56
C GLY A 83 0.69 2.26 -8.26
N GLU A 84 1.64 2.59 -7.39
CA GLU A 84 2.01 3.98 -7.06
C GLU A 84 2.58 4.73 -8.26
N LEU A 85 3.51 4.12 -9.01
CA LEU A 85 4.09 4.70 -10.22
C LEU A 85 3.05 4.97 -11.31
N ILE A 86 2.05 4.10 -11.45
CA ILE A 86 0.97 4.27 -12.42
C ILE A 86 0.04 5.41 -12.01
N ALA A 87 -0.29 5.53 -10.72
CA ALA A 87 -1.14 6.62 -10.22
C ALA A 87 -0.48 7.98 -10.48
N GLU A 88 0.82 8.10 -10.27
CA GLU A 88 1.57 9.34 -10.51
C GLU A 88 1.67 9.69 -12.01
N ASP A 89 1.92 8.72 -12.89
CA ASP A 89 1.93 8.92 -14.34
C ASP A 89 0.56 9.39 -14.88
N ILE A 90 -0.53 8.82 -14.34
CA ILE A 90 -1.90 9.24 -14.69
C ILE A 90 -2.13 10.71 -14.30
N ASP A 91 -1.78 11.09 -13.09
CA ASP A 91 -1.96 12.46 -12.60
C ASP A 91 -1.16 13.47 -13.43
N GLU A 92 0.09 13.15 -13.77
CA GLU A 92 0.93 14.00 -14.61
C GLU A 92 0.36 14.15 -16.03
N SER A 93 -0.22 13.08 -16.59
CA SER A 93 -0.86 13.10 -17.91
C SER A 93 -2.14 13.94 -17.95
N ILE A 94 -2.90 13.96 -16.85
CA ILE A 94 -4.12 14.78 -16.68
C ILE A 94 -3.74 16.25 -16.55
N GLU A 95 -2.68 16.57 -15.79
CA GLU A 95 -2.22 17.96 -15.62
C GLU A 95 -1.62 18.56 -16.90
N LYS A 96 -0.87 17.78 -17.69
CA LYS A 96 -0.27 18.26 -18.96
C LYS A 96 -1.31 18.63 -20.02
N LYS A 97 -2.55 18.15 -19.92
CA LYS A 97 -3.65 18.50 -20.83
C LYS A 97 -4.37 19.80 -20.47
N LEU A 98 -4.03 20.47 -19.37
CA LEU A 98 -4.73 21.67 -18.93
C LEU A 98 -4.38 22.89 -19.79
N SER A 99 -5.41 23.52 -20.37
CA SER A 99 -5.32 24.81 -21.07
C SER A 99 -4.94 25.94 -20.10
N ILE A 100 -4.32 27.00 -20.62
CA ILE A 100 -3.93 28.21 -19.87
C ILE A 100 -5.15 28.79 -19.11
N GLY A 101 -6.33 28.76 -19.73
CA GLY A 101 -7.58 29.22 -19.09
C GLY A 101 -8.03 28.34 -17.93
N GLN A 102 -7.82 27.02 -18.02
CA GLN A 102 -8.13 26.09 -16.93
C GLN A 102 -7.19 26.34 -15.75
N ARG A 103 -5.88 26.49 -15.99
CA ARG A 103 -4.90 26.82 -14.92
C ARG A 103 -5.23 28.12 -14.19
N PHE A 104 -5.81 29.10 -14.88
CA PHE A 104 -6.25 30.35 -14.26
C PHE A 104 -7.53 30.18 -13.44
N ALA A 105 -8.51 29.45 -13.95
CA ALA A 105 -9.74 29.13 -13.22
C ALA A 105 -9.45 28.38 -11.91
N ASP A 106 -8.46 27.48 -11.91
CA ASP A 106 -8.05 26.69 -10.75
C ASP A 106 -7.54 27.56 -9.62
N ARG A 107 -6.65 28.50 -9.95
CA ARG A 107 -6.13 29.45 -8.97
C ARG A 107 -7.23 30.33 -8.41
N ILE A 108 -8.20 30.74 -9.24
CA ILE A 108 -9.34 31.52 -8.77
C ILE A 108 -10.22 30.69 -7.83
N ALA A 109 -10.48 29.42 -8.14
CA ALA A 109 -11.28 28.53 -7.30
C ALA A 109 -10.60 28.25 -5.96
N GLU A 110 -9.29 27.97 -5.96
CA GLU A 110 -8.50 27.77 -4.74
C GLU A 110 -8.43 29.04 -3.89
N PHE A 111 -8.26 30.21 -4.52
CA PHE A 111 -8.23 31.49 -3.83
C PHE A 111 -9.59 31.86 -3.23
N GLY A 112 -10.68 31.64 -3.98
CA GLY A 112 -12.05 31.92 -3.55
C GLY A 112 -12.52 31.04 -2.39
N GLY A 113 -11.94 29.85 -2.19
CA GLY A 113 -12.22 28.95 -1.07
C GLY A 113 -11.43 29.24 0.21
N SER A 114 -10.49 30.19 0.19
CA SER A 114 -9.61 30.48 1.32
C SER A 114 -10.24 31.43 2.35
N TRP A 115 -10.01 31.15 3.64
CA TRP A 115 -10.37 32.06 4.74
C TRP A 115 -9.71 33.44 4.65
N ALA A 116 -8.53 33.52 4.01
CA ALA A 116 -7.84 34.78 3.79
C ALA A 116 -8.60 35.69 2.81
N PHE A 117 -9.23 35.11 1.77
CA PHE A 117 -10.01 35.86 0.79
C PHE A 117 -11.22 36.53 1.43
N ILE A 118 -11.96 35.79 2.26
CA ILE A 118 -13.11 36.30 3.02
C ILE A 118 -12.68 37.47 3.91
N SER A 119 -11.53 37.34 4.58
CA SER A 119 -11.00 38.37 5.48
C SER A 119 -10.60 39.66 4.74
N ILE A 120 -9.94 39.54 3.58
CA ILE A 120 -9.59 40.69 2.74
C ILE A 120 -10.84 41.38 2.20
N PHE A 121 -11.84 40.61 1.78
CA PHE A 121 -13.10 41.14 1.24
C PHE A 121 -13.90 41.93 2.28
N LEU A 122 -13.97 41.40 3.52
CA LEU A 122 -14.58 42.11 4.65
C LEU A 122 -13.83 43.40 4.98
N LEU A 123 -12.49 43.36 4.98
CA LEU A 123 -11.68 44.55 5.22
C LEU A 123 -11.91 45.62 4.15
N PHE A 124 -11.99 45.22 2.88
CA PHE A 124 -12.29 46.12 1.77
C PHE A 124 -13.66 46.79 1.93
N ILE A 125 -14.70 46.02 2.27
CA ILE A 125 -16.05 46.57 2.52
C ILE A 125 -16.02 47.56 3.67
N LEU A 126 -15.36 47.21 4.79
CA LEU A 126 -15.24 48.11 5.94
C LEU A 126 -14.50 49.40 5.58
N LEU A 127 -13.39 49.31 4.84
CA LEU A 127 -12.61 50.47 4.42
C LEU A 127 -13.40 51.37 3.45
N TRP A 128 -14.19 50.78 2.55
CA TRP A 128 -15.06 51.51 1.63
C TRP A 128 -16.14 52.30 2.38
N ILE A 129 -16.79 51.66 3.36
CA ILE A 129 -17.79 52.30 4.21
C ILE A 129 -17.14 53.42 5.03
N LEU A 130 -15.99 53.16 5.67
CA LEU A 130 -15.29 54.17 6.48
C LEU A 130 -14.87 55.38 5.64
N THR A 131 -14.39 55.16 4.42
CA THR A 131 -13.98 56.24 3.51
C THR A 131 -15.17 57.09 3.10
N ASN A 132 -16.29 56.48 2.70
CA ASN A 132 -17.48 57.22 2.28
C ASN A 132 -18.20 57.92 3.44
N VAL A 133 -18.19 57.34 4.65
CA VAL A 133 -18.88 57.89 5.81
C VAL A 133 -18.04 58.95 6.54
N TYR A 134 -16.74 58.74 6.71
CA TYR A 134 -15.89 59.61 7.55
C TYR A 134 -14.98 60.55 6.76
N LEU A 135 -14.47 60.15 5.59
CA LEU A 135 -13.51 60.97 4.83
C LEU A 135 -14.20 61.87 3.79
N LEU A 136 -15.32 61.43 3.22
CA LEU A 136 -16.06 62.16 2.18
C LEU A 136 -17.41 62.71 2.70
N VAL A 137 -17.43 63.25 3.93
CA VAL A 137 -18.67 63.78 4.55
C VAL A 137 -19.29 64.93 3.74
N ALA A 138 -18.48 65.75 3.07
CA ALA A 138 -18.95 66.90 2.31
C ALA A 138 -19.45 66.56 0.90
N GLU A 139 -18.80 65.62 0.20
CA GLU A 139 -19.25 65.07 -1.08
C GLU A 139 -19.02 63.54 -1.11
N PRO A 140 -19.98 62.75 -0.61
CA PRO A 140 -19.86 61.30 -0.59
C PRO A 140 -19.86 60.74 -2.02
N PHE A 141 -18.86 59.93 -2.36
CA PHE A 141 -18.78 59.26 -3.66
C PHE A 141 -19.85 58.16 -3.78
N ASP A 142 -20.16 57.46 -2.70
CA ASP A 142 -21.21 56.43 -2.59
C ASP A 142 -21.99 56.65 -1.27
N PRO A 143 -23.01 57.53 -1.26
CA PRO A 143 -23.80 57.81 -0.06
C PRO A 143 -24.64 56.59 0.36
N TYR A 144 -24.91 56.48 1.67
CA TYR A 144 -25.84 55.47 2.19
C TYR A 144 -27.18 55.57 1.45
N PRO A 145 -27.70 54.48 0.84
CA PRO A 145 -27.48 53.05 1.13
C PRO A 145 -26.41 52.30 0.29
N PHE A 146 -25.38 52.97 -0.23
CA PHE A 146 -24.24 52.39 -0.98
C PHE A 146 -24.64 51.64 -2.26
N ILE A 147 -25.19 52.36 -3.25
CA ILE A 147 -25.67 51.76 -4.51
C ILE A 147 -24.53 51.13 -5.31
N LEU A 148 -23.35 51.77 -5.36
CA LEU A 148 -22.24 51.31 -6.18
C LEU A 148 -21.62 50.04 -5.59
N LEU A 149 -21.42 50.02 -4.28
CA LEU A 149 -20.94 48.83 -3.58
C LEU A 149 -21.88 47.64 -3.81
N ASN A 150 -23.19 47.83 -3.65
CA ASN A 150 -24.18 46.78 -3.86
C ASN A 150 -24.21 46.26 -5.31
N LEU A 151 -24.04 47.15 -6.29
CA LEU A 151 -23.96 46.77 -7.70
C LEU A 151 -22.74 45.87 -7.97
N ILE A 152 -21.57 46.26 -7.47
CA ILE A 152 -20.32 45.49 -7.63
C ILE A 152 -20.44 44.13 -6.94
N LEU A 153 -20.94 44.08 -5.70
CA LEU A 153 -21.14 42.84 -4.95
C LEU A 153 -22.10 41.89 -5.68
N SER A 154 -23.19 42.41 -6.22
CA SER A 154 -24.17 41.62 -6.98
C SER A 154 -23.56 41.04 -8.27
N CYS A 155 -22.74 41.81 -8.97
CA CYS A 155 -22.03 41.37 -10.17
C CYS A 155 -21.01 40.25 -9.86
N VAL A 156 -20.23 40.41 -8.79
CA VAL A 156 -19.28 39.38 -8.33
C VAL A 156 -20.02 38.11 -7.92
N ALA A 157 -21.09 38.22 -7.14
CA ALA A 157 -21.90 37.08 -6.70
C ALA A 157 -22.53 36.34 -7.89
N ALA A 158 -23.02 37.06 -8.91
CA ALA A 158 -23.59 36.45 -10.11
C ALA A 158 -22.56 35.63 -10.91
N MET A 159 -21.28 36.05 -10.91
CA MET A 159 -20.19 35.32 -11.57
C MET A 159 -19.70 34.11 -10.77
N GLN A 160 -19.92 34.06 -9.45
CA GLN A 160 -19.43 32.98 -8.60
C GLN A 160 -20.06 31.63 -8.95
N ALA A 161 -21.38 31.56 -9.16
CA ALA A 161 -22.06 30.28 -9.40
C ALA A 161 -21.57 29.54 -10.67
N PRO A 162 -21.39 30.20 -11.83
CA PRO A 162 -20.78 29.57 -13.01
C PRO A 162 -19.34 29.14 -12.79
N VAL A 163 -18.52 29.94 -12.10
CA VAL A 163 -17.11 29.60 -11.83
C VAL A 163 -17.00 28.38 -10.91
N ILE A 164 -17.83 28.34 -9.86
CA ILE A 164 -17.93 27.18 -8.96
C ILE A 164 -18.38 25.95 -9.75
N MET A 165 -19.43 26.07 -10.57
CA MET A 165 -19.94 24.98 -11.40
C MET A 165 -18.90 24.47 -12.41
N MET A 166 -18.14 25.37 -13.03
CA MET A 166 -17.03 25.00 -13.93
C MET A 166 -15.90 24.29 -13.18
N SER A 167 -15.56 24.75 -11.96
CA SER A 167 -14.56 24.08 -11.14
C SER A 167 -15.02 22.70 -10.67
N GLN A 168 -16.30 22.55 -10.32
CA GLN A 168 -16.91 21.27 -9.92
C GLN A 168 -16.92 20.28 -11.09
N ASN A 169 -17.46 20.67 -12.25
CA ASN A 169 -17.52 19.83 -13.44
C ASN A 169 -16.13 19.32 -13.86
N ARG A 170 -15.10 20.13 -13.65
CA ARG A 170 -13.71 19.78 -13.93
C ARG A 170 -13.11 18.81 -12.91
N GLN A 171 -13.41 18.96 -11.62
CA GLN A 171 -12.98 17.99 -10.60
C GLN A 171 -13.67 16.64 -10.81
N GLU A 172 -14.97 16.65 -11.14
CA GLU A 172 -15.70 15.42 -11.49
C GLU A 172 -15.10 14.73 -12.72
N GLU A 173 -14.65 15.49 -13.72
CA GLU A 173 -13.99 14.93 -14.89
C GLU A 173 -12.63 14.29 -14.54
N LYS A 174 -11.81 14.96 -13.71
CA LYS A 174 -10.56 14.38 -13.20
C LYS A 174 -10.81 13.11 -12.38
N ASP A 175 -11.79 13.13 -11.47
CA ASP A 175 -12.15 11.97 -10.64
C ASP A 175 -12.68 10.81 -11.48
N ARG A 176 -13.45 11.10 -12.54
CA ARG A 176 -13.92 10.12 -13.51
C ARG A 176 -12.78 9.50 -14.31
N GLU A 177 -11.79 10.28 -14.76
CA GLU A 177 -10.61 9.75 -15.44
C GLU A 177 -9.75 8.88 -14.50
N ARG A 178 -9.48 9.35 -13.28
CA ARG A 178 -8.79 8.55 -12.24
C ARG A 178 -9.50 7.23 -11.97
N SER A 179 -10.83 7.25 -11.81
CA SER A 179 -11.63 6.06 -11.53
C SER A 179 -11.60 5.04 -12.68
N LYS A 180 -11.62 5.50 -13.93
CA LYS A 180 -11.52 4.62 -15.11
C LYS A 180 -10.18 3.89 -15.16
N HIS A 181 -9.08 4.61 -14.91
CA HIS A 181 -7.75 4.01 -14.94
C HIS A 181 -7.51 3.08 -13.73
N ALA A 182 -7.98 3.46 -12.54
CA ALA A 182 -7.90 2.61 -11.35
C ALA A 182 -8.70 1.31 -11.48
N GLY A 183 -9.90 1.37 -12.07
CA GLY A 183 -10.73 0.19 -12.29
C GLY A 183 -10.06 -0.85 -13.20
N GLY A 184 -9.54 -0.41 -14.35
CA GLY A 184 -8.85 -1.31 -15.28
C GLY A 184 -7.53 -1.88 -14.76
N TYR A 185 -6.83 -1.15 -13.89
CA TYR A 185 -5.62 -1.65 -13.23
C TYR A 185 -5.94 -2.74 -12.22
N ASN A 186 -6.92 -2.51 -11.33
CA ASN A 186 -7.31 -3.49 -10.32
C ASN A 186 -7.77 -4.80 -10.95
N GLU A 187 -8.53 -4.74 -12.05
CA GLU A 187 -8.97 -5.93 -12.77
C GLU A 187 -7.78 -6.74 -13.33
N ARG A 188 -6.80 -6.07 -13.95
CA ARG A 188 -5.58 -6.73 -14.46
C ARG A 188 -4.73 -7.35 -13.36
N VAL A 189 -4.56 -6.66 -12.23
CA VAL A 189 -3.80 -7.18 -11.09
C VAL A 189 -4.47 -8.41 -10.49
N VAL A 190 -5.81 -8.36 -10.32
CA VAL A 190 -6.58 -9.51 -9.83
C VAL A 190 -6.46 -10.70 -10.79
N GLU A 191 -6.49 -10.45 -12.10
CA GLU A 191 -6.30 -11.50 -13.11
C GLU A 191 -4.89 -12.12 -13.02
N GLU A 192 -3.83 -11.31 -12.94
CA GLU A 192 -2.44 -11.76 -12.84
C GLU A 192 -2.17 -12.57 -11.55
N ILE A 193 -2.72 -12.13 -10.41
CA ILE A 193 -2.67 -12.87 -9.14
C ILE A 193 -3.45 -14.18 -9.23
N THR A 194 -4.64 -14.15 -9.85
CA THR A 194 -5.47 -15.37 -9.99
C THR A 194 -4.76 -16.42 -10.84
N LEU A 195 -4.09 -16.00 -11.92
CA LEU A 195 -3.31 -16.89 -12.78
C LEU A 195 -2.10 -17.49 -12.04
N THR A 196 -1.36 -16.69 -11.28
CA THR A 196 -0.21 -17.17 -10.49
C THR A 196 -0.62 -18.14 -9.39
N VAL A 197 -1.72 -17.87 -8.68
CA VAL A 197 -2.27 -18.78 -7.67
C VAL A 197 -2.73 -20.10 -8.30
N LYS A 198 -3.39 -20.05 -9.47
CA LYS A 198 -3.84 -21.24 -10.19
C LYS A 198 -2.66 -22.10 -10.66
N ALA A 199 -1.61 -21.48 -11.20
CA ALA A 199 -0.38 -22.16 -11.61
C ALA A 199 0.35 -22.84 -10.43
N ASN A 200 0.38 -22.20 -9.26
CA ASN A 200 0.97 -22.76 -8.04
C ASN A 200 0.13 -23.95 -7.51
N LYS A 201 -1.20 -23.85 -7.56
CA LYS A 201 -2.10 -24.95 -7.17
C LYS A 201 -1.93 -26.18 -8.07
N ASP A 202 -1.85 -25.99 -9.39
CA ASP A 202 -1.62 -27.11 -10.33
C ASP A 202 -0.26 -27.76 -10.11
N SER A 203 0.78 -26.99 -9.78
CA SER A 203 2.11 -27.53 -9.47
C SER A 203 2.16 -28.35 -8.18
N ARG A 204 1.27 -28.09 -7.21
CA ARG A 204 1.13 -28.86 -5.97
C ARG A 204 0.29 -30.13 -6.09
N CYS A 205 -0.52 -30.27 -7.14
CA CYS A 205 -1.32 -31.47 -7.39
C CYS A 205 -0.57 -32.58 -8.15
N VAL A 206 0.70 -32.35 -8.53
CA VAL A 206 1.52 -33.28 -9.33
C VAL A 206 2.49 -34.10 -8.46
N PHE A 207 2.43 -33.98 -7.13
CA PHE A 207 3.18 -34.81 -6.17
C PHE A 207 2.25 -35.58 -5.23
#